data_AF-A0A5C6U2S4-F1
#
_entry.id   AF-A0A5C6U2S4-F1
#
_cell.length_a   1.000
_cell.length_b   1.000
_cell.length_c   1.000
_cell.angle_alpha   90.00
_cell.angle_beta   90.00
_cell.angle_gamma   90.00
#
_symmetry.space_group_name_H-M   'P 1'
#
loop_
_entity.id
_entity.type
_entity.pdbx_description
1 polymer ?
#
loop_
_entity_poly.entity_id
_entity_poly.type
_entity_poly.pdbx_seq_one_letter_code
_entity_poly.pdbx_strand_id
1 'polypeptide(L)'
;MSDSTPERWRLDAGGADVALLEVPPALAARRFEVDVRLVVRCPESPDGAWHALTVELDGRRHWSRRIATSNPGQTDSLDYHCRVDVPEGSGLRIRALAQTRGAQRDRLLIEAEES
;
A
#
# COMPACT_ATOMS: atom_id res chain seq x y z
N MET A 1 16.54 -22.93 -19.71
CA MET A 1 16.59 -21.67 -18.95
C MET A 1 15.23 -21.02 -19.17
N SER A 2 14.30 -21.14 -18.22
CA SER A 2 13.02 -20.47 -18.35
C SER A 2 13.24 -19.00 -18.05
N ASP A 3 13.14 -18.15 -19.08
CA ASP A 3 12.87 -16.72 -18.88
C ASP A 3 11.49 -16.63 -18.25
N SER A 4 11.42 -16.65 -16.91
CA SER A 4 10.20 -16.30 -16.21
C SER A 4 10.05 -14.79 -16.28
N THR A 5 9.06 -14.32 -17.04
CA THR A 5 8.65 -12.91 -16.99
C THR A 5 8.28 -12.56 -15.55
N PRO A 6 8.81 -11.46 -14.98
CA PRO A 6 8.48 -11.09 -13.61
C PRO A 6 6.98 -10.94 -13.39
N GLU A 7 6.45 -11.52 -12.31
CA GLU A 7 5.04 -11.38 -11.98
C GLU A 7 4.71 -9.99 -11.43
N ARG A 8 3.53 -9.48 -11.78
CA ARG A 8 3.00 -8.23 -11.24
C ARG A 8 1.62 -8.44 -10.65
N TRP A 9 1.49 -8.05 -9.38
CA TRP A 9 0.29 -8.15 -8.58
C TRP A 9 -0.19 -6.75 -8.20
N ARG A 10 -1.50 -6.53 -8.23
CA ARG A 10 -2.10 -5.21 -7.99
C ARG A 10 -3.49 -5.31 -7.36
N LEU A 11 -3.77 -4.43 -6.42
CA LEU A 11 -5.10 -4.20 -5.87
C LEU A 11 -5.36 -2.70 -5.68
N ASP A 12 -6.38 -2.17 -6.37
CA ASP A 12 -6.95 -0.84 -6.10
C ASP A 12 -8.24 -1.01 -5.30
N ALA A 13 -8.25 -0.56 -4.04
CA ALA A 13 -9.40 -0.63 -3.14
C ALA A 13 -10.24 0.67 -3.15
N GLY A 14 -9.94 1.63 -4.02
CA GLY A 14 -10.63 2.92 -4.07
C GLY A 14 -10.58 3.64 -2.72
N GLY A 15 -11.70 4.23 -2.29
CA GLY A 15 -11.81 4.95 -1.02
C GLY A 15 -11.92 4.07 0.24
N ALA A 16 -11.72 2.76 0.14
CA ALA A 16 -11.77 1.85 1.29
C ALA A 16 -10.68 2.19 2.32
N ASP A 17 -10.94 1.83 3.58
CA ASP A 17 -9.99 1.98 4.68
C ASP A 17 -9.04 0.78 4.82
N VAL A 18 -9.32 -0.33 4.13
CA VAL A 18 -8.48 -1.53 4.10
C VAL A 18 -8.30 -2.03 2.67
N ALA A 19 -7.06 -2.39 2.32
CA ALA A 19 -6.72 -3.15 1.12
C ALA A 19 -5.88 -4.38 1.51
N LEU A 20 -6.12 -5.52 0.85
CA LEU A 20 -5.43 -6.79 1.11
C LEU A 20 -5.01 -7.43 -0.21
N LEU A 21 -3.72 -7.44 -0.51
CA LEU A 21 -3.14 -8.14 -1.65
C LEU A 21 -2.45 -9.42 -1.16
N GLU A 22 -2.80 -10.55 -1.77
CA GLU A 22 -2.20 -11.85 -1.48
C GLU A 22 -1.53 -12.42 -2.74
N VAL A 23 -0.22 -12.66 -2.65
CA VAL A 23 0.57 -13.36 -3.66
C VAL A 23 0.68 -14.83 -3.24
N PRO A 24 0.26 -15.79 -4.07
CA PRO A 24 0.27 -17.21 -3.73
C PRO A 24 1.71 -17.73 -3.59
N PRO A 25 1.94 -18.84 -2.86
CA PRO A 25 3.24 -19.48 -2.79
C PRO A 25 3.80 -19.91 -4.15
N ALA A 26 5.13 -19.96 -4.26
CA ALA A 26 5.83 -20.46 -5.44
C ALA A 26 6.91 -21.49 -5.06
N LEU A 27 7.32 -22.31 -6.05
CA LEU A 27 8.36 -23.33 -5.90
C LEU A 27 9.79 -22.77 -5.93
N ALA A 28 9.95 -21.46 -6.09
CA ALA A 28 11.23 -20.77 -6.00
C ALA A 28 11.12 -19.63 -4.98
N ALA A 29 12.24 -19.26 -4.37
CA ALA A 29 12.33 -18.02 -3.63
C ALA A 29 12.16 -16.84 -4.61
N ARG A 30 11.43 -15.81 -4.18
CA ARG A 30 11.12 -14.63 -4.98
C ARG A 30 11.44 -13.38 -4.21
N ARG A 31 11.54 -12.26 -4.93
CA ARG A 31 11.71 -10.93 -4.34
C ARG A 31 10.71 -10.01 -4.98
N PHE A 32 10.04 -9.20 -4.16
CA PHE A 32 9.07 -8.22 -4.63
C PHE A 32 9.48 -6.81 -4.24
N GLU A 33 9.32 -5.88 -5.17
CA GLU A 33 9.17 -4.46 -4.88
C GLU A 33 7.70 -4.18 -4.58
N VAL A 34 7.41 -3.65 -3.40
CA VAL A 34 6.06 -3.38 -2.92
C VAL A 34 5.84 -1.88 -2.79
N ASP A 35 4.83 -1.38 -3.50
CA ASP A 35 4.38 0.01 -3.43
C ASP A 35 2.97 0.08 -2.83
N VAL A 36 2.81 0.93 -1.81
CA VAL A 36 1.51 1.22 -1.20
C VAL A 36 1.26 2.71 -1.25
N ARG A 37 0.13 3.11 -1.84
CA ARG A 37 -0.25 4.52 -2.01
C ARG A 37 -1.63 4.78 -1.43
N LEU A 38 -1.72 5.75 -0.52
CA LEU A 38 -2.95 6.37 -0.07
C LEU A 38 -3.08 7.75 -0.70
N VAL A 39 -4.17 8.00 -1.42
CA VAL A 39 -4.56 9.34 -1.91
C VAL A 39 -5.82 9.78 -1.18
N VAL A 40 -5.84 11.03 -0.73
CA VAL A 40 -6.98 11.67 -0.09
C VAL A 40 -7.38 12.94 -0.82
N ARG A 41 -8.67 13.29 -0.80
CA ARG A 41 -9.16 14.62 -1.14
C ARG A 41 -9.13 15.51 0.09
N CYS A 42 -8.62 16.72 -0.12
CA CYS A 42 -8.36 17.69 0.92
C CYS A 42 -9.51 18.70 0.97
N PRO A 43 -10.04 19.02 2.16
CA PRO A 43 -11.04 20.07 2.28
C PRO A 43 -10.41 21.44 1.95
N GLU A 44 -11.24 22.41 1.57
CA GLU A 44 -10.82 23.81 1.32
C GLU A 44 -10.20 24.48 2.55
N SER A 45 -10.59 24.05 3.75
CA SER A 45 -9.99 24.48 5.02
C SER A 45 -9.56 23.23 5.80
N PRO A 46 -8.28 22.81 5.69
CA PRO A 46 -7.78 21.58 6.29
C PRO A 46 -7.40 21.74 7.77
N ASP A 47 -8.07 22.60 8.53
CA ASP A 47 -7.73 22.89 9.93
C ASP A 47 -7.78 21.61 10.79
N GLY A 48 -6.60 21.08 11.11
CA GLY A 48 -6.43 19.83 11.85
C GLY A 48 -6.75 18.55 11.06
N ALA A 49 -6.91 18.63 9.73
CA ALA A 49 -7.07 17.47 8.87
C ALA A 49 -5.77 16.66 8.79
N TRP A 50 -5.90 15.34 8.78
CA TRP A 50 -4.77 14.42 8.66
C TRP A 50 -5.16 13.13 7.97
N HIS A 51 -4.15 12.44 7.46
CA HIS A 51 -4.28 11.08 6.96
C HIS A 51 -3.09 10.23 7.39
N ALA A 52 -3.30 8.92 7.48
CA ALA A 52 -2.33 7.96 7.95
C ALA A 52 -2.44 6.65 7.16
N LEU A 53 -1.30 6.01 6.98
CA LEU A 53 -1.15 4.73 6.32
C LEU A 53 -0.34 3.81 7.22
N THR A 54 -0.84 2.59 7.41
CA THR A 54 -0.10 1.47 8.02
C THR A 54 0.01 0.35 7.01
N VAL A 55 1.20 -0.25 6.90
CA VAL A 55 1.47 -1.42 6.05
C VAL A 55 1.85 -2.59 6.94
N GLU A 56 1.14 -3.69 6.77
CA GLU A 56 1.41 -4.98 7.40
C GLU A 56 1.89 -5.96 6.33
N LEU A 57 2.96 -6.69 6.64
CA LEU A 57 3.45 -7.82 5.85
C LEU A 57 3.27 -9.09 6.70
N ASP A 58 2.58 -10.09 6.14
CA ASP A 58 2.27 -11.36 6.79
C ASP A 58 1.69 -11.21 8.21
N GLY A 59 0.77 -10.26 8.35
CA GLY A 59 0.06 -9.97 9.61
C GLY A 59 0.88 -9.20 10.64
N ARG A 60 2.10 -8.77 10.32
CA ARG A 60 2.95 -7.94 11.18
C ARG A 60 3.03 -6.52 10.66
N ARG A 61 2.80 -5.54 11.54
CA ARG A 61 3.02 -4.13 11.21
C ARG A 61 4.49 -3.90 10.84
N HIS A 62 4.71 -3.63 9.56
CA HIS A 62 6.03 -3.37 8.99
C HIS A 62 6.34 -1.88 9.04
N TRP A 63 5.36 -1.04 8.70
CA TRP A 63 5.53 0.41 8.67
C TRP A 63 4.24 1.15 9.01
N SER A 64 4.35 2.35 9.55
CA SER A 64 3.22 3.24 9.81
C SER A 64 3.65 4.69 9.84
N ARG A 65 2.84 5.58 9.25
CA ARG A 65 3.01 7.03 9.36
C ARG A 65 1.67 7.74 9.33
N ARG A 66 1.62 8.88 10.03
CA ARG A 66 0.54 9.87 9.97
C ARG A 66 1.14 11.22 9.60
N ILE A 67 0.49 11.95 8.71
CA ILE A 67 0.87 13.32 8.33
C ILE A 67 -0.35 14.25 8.35
N ALA A 68 -0.10 15.55 8.50
CA ALA A 68 -1.14 16.55 8.27
C ALA A 68 -1.54 16.54 6.79
N THR A 69 -2.83 16.68 6.51
CA THR A 69 -3.30 16.81 5.14
C THR A 69 -3.00 18.23 4.66
N SER A 70 -2.31 18.33 3.53
CA SER A 70 -1.93 19.57 2.87
C SER A 70 -2.74 19.75 1.58
N ASN A 71 -2.52 20.83 0.83
CA ASN A 71 -3.16 21.10 -0.48
C ASN A 71 -4.69 21.33 -0.43
N PRO A 72 -5.16 22.46 0.14
CA PRO A 72 -6.59 22.79 0.19
C PRO A 72 -7.30 22.67 -1.17
N GLY A 73 -8.48 22.04 -1.19
CA GLY A 73 -9.29 21.86 -2.40
C GLY A 73 -8.75 20.87 -3.44
N GLN A 74 -7.58 20.26 -3.18
CA GLN A 74 -6.92 19.32 -4.10
C GLN A 74 -6.81 17.91 -3.48
N THR A 75 -5.83 17.15 -3.93
CA THR A 75 -5.45 15.85 -3.36
C THR A 75 -4.12 15.93 -2.63
N ASP A 76 -3.94 15.04 -1.67
CA ASP A 76 -2.67 14.79 -0.99
C ASP A 76 -2.44 13.28 -0.90
N SER A 77 -1.20 12.85 -0.69
CA SER A 77 -0.86 11.43 -0.69
C SER A 77 0.17 11.04 0.37
N LEU A 78 0.09 9.78 0.78
CA LEU A 78 1.08 9.14 1.62
C LEU A 78 1.45 7.79 1.00
N ASP A 79 2.70 7.71 0.55
CA ASP A 79 3.24 6.57 -0.16
C ASP A 79 4.28 5.84 0.71
N TYR A 80 4.37 4.52 0.53
CA TYR A 80 5.39 3.67 1.12
C TYR A 80 5.90 2.68 0.09
N HIS A 81 7.21 2.50 0.06
CA HIS A 81 7.90 1.55 -0.81
C HIS A 81 8.83 0.68 0.03
N CYS A 82 8.82 -0.62 -0.22
CA CYS A 82 9.77 -1.55 0.39
C CYS A 82 10.02 -2.77 -0.50
N ARG A 83 11.13 -3.44 -0.25
CA ARG A 83 11.46 -4.72 -0.85
C ARG A 83 11.18 -5.86 0.13
N VAL A 84 10.62 -6.96 -0.38
CA VAL A 84 10.30 -8.15 0.41
C VAL A 84 10.89 -9.39 -0.23
N ASP A 85 11.74 -10.10 0.50
CA ASP A 85 12.21 -11.45 0.15
C ASP A 85 11.18 -12.48 0.60
N VAL A 86 10.71 -13.31 -0.33
CA VAL A 86 9.70 -14.35 -0.10
C VAL A 86 10.39 -15.72 -0.25
N PRO A 87 10.50 -16.50 0.84
CA PRO A 87 11.11 -17.83 0.78
C PRO A 87 10.37 -18.78 -0.16
N GLU A 88 11.09 -19.78 -0.66
CA GLU A 88 10.50 -20.89 -1.40
C GLU A 88 9.35 -21.53 -0.61
N GLY A 89 8.26 -21.86 -1.31
CA GLY A 89 7.06 -22.45 -0.72
C GLY A 89 6.21 -21.48 0.11
N SER A 90 6.59 -20.20 0.21
CA SER A 90 5.85 -19.17 0.95
C SER A 90 5.12 -18.20 0.02
N GLY A 91 3.96 -17.74 0.45
CA GLY A 91 3.24 -16.62 -0.16
C GLY A 91 3.63 -15.29 0.49
N LEU A 92 3.04 -14.20 0.00
CA LEU A 92 3.20 -12.86 0.56
C LEU A 92 1.82 -12.23 0.77
N ARG A 93 1.53 -11.80 1.99
CA ARG A 93 0.31 -11.07 2.33
C ARG A 93 0.64 -9.62 2.69
N ILE A 94 0.14 -8.68 1.89
CA ILE A 94 0.31 -7.24 2.09
C ILE A 94 -1.05 -6.65 2.47
N ARG A 95 -1.12 -6.01 3.63
CA ARG A 95 -2.33 -5.29 4.08
C ARG A 95 -2.02 -3.83 4.33
N ALA A 96 -2.81 -2.96 3.70
CA ALA A 96 -2.74 -1.52 3.90
C ALA A 96 -3.97 -1.06 4.69
N LEU A 97 -3.74 -0.21 5.69
CA LEU A 97 -4.79 0.40 6.52
C LEU A 97 -4.71 1.92 6.39
N ALA A 98 -5.78 2.52 5.91
CA ALA A 98 -5.91 3.97 5.74
C ALA A 98 -6.81 4.56 6.81
N GLN A 99 -6.31 5.59 7.49
CA GLN A 99 -7.09 6.37 8.45
C GLN A 99 -7.06 7.84 8.05
N THR A 100 -8.17 8.53 8.22
CA THR A 100 -8.25 9.97 7.92
C THR A 100 -9.10 10.69 8.97
N ARG A 101 -8.84 11.99 9.12
CA ARG A 101 -9.72 12.94 9.81
C ARG A 101 -9.78 14.20 8.97
N GLY A 102 -10.99 14.68 8.66
CA GLY A 102 -11.19 15.89 7.85
C GLY A 102 -10.88 15.73 6.35
N ALA A 103 -10.04 14.77 5.97
CA ALA A 103 -9.80 14.37 4.58
C ALA A 103 -10.65 13.15 4.18
N GLN A 104 -11.02 13.08 2.91
CA GLN A 104 -11.76 11.95 2.34
C GLN A 104 -10.80 11.03 1.58
N ARG A 105 -10.85 9.72 1.82
CA ARG A 105 -10.06 8.76 1.04
C ARG A 105 -10.55 8.77 -0.42
N ASP A 106 -9.61 8.91 -1.35
CA ASP A 106 -9.87 8.84 -2.79
C ASP A 106 -9.43 7.47 -3.34
N ARG A 107 -8.21 7.04 -2.99
CA ARG A 107 -7.63 5.78 -3.46
C ARG A 107 -6.72 5.14 -2.41
N LEU A 108 -6.77 3.83 -2.31
CA LEU A 108 -5.81 2.99 -1.61
C LEU A 108 -5.36 1.87 -2.55
N LEU A 109 -4.08 1.89 -2.92
CA LEU A 109 -3.49 1.02 -3.93
C LEU A 109 -2.31 0.26 -3.35
N ILE A 110 -2.24 -1.04 -3.63
CA ILE A 110 -1.09 -1.91 -3.36
C ILE A 110 -0.62 -2.49 -4.70
N GLU A 111 0.68 -2.41 -4.97
CA GLU A 111 1.36 -3.09 -6.08
C GLU A 111 2.52 -3.92 -5.53
N ALA A 112 2.73 -5.09 -6.12
CA ALA A 112 3.89 -5.94 -5.84
C ALA A 112 4.44 -6.47 -7.17
N GLU A 113 5.67 -6.11 -7.49
CA GLU A 113 6.36 -6.49 -8.74
C GLU A 113 7.57 -7.37 -8.41
N GLU A 114 7.64 -8.55 -9.02
CA GLU A 114 8.77 -9.46 -8.86
C GLU A 114 10.04 -8.87 -9.50
N SER A 115 11.20 -9.05 -8.87
CA SER A 115 12.50 -8.50 -9.30
C SER A 115 13.59 -9.55 -9.45
#